data_AF-A0AA38JLD6-F1
#
_entry.id   AF-A0AA38JLD6-F1
#
_cell.length_a   1.000
_cell.length_b   1.000
_cell.length_c   1.000
_cell.angle_alpha   90.00
_cell.angle_beta   90.00
_cell.angle_gamma   90.00
#
_symmetry.space_group_name_H-M   'P 1'
#
loop_
_entity.id
_entity.type
_entity.pdbx_description
1 polymer ?
#
loop_
_entity_poly.entity_id
_entity_poly.type
_entity_poly.pdbx_seq_one_letter_code
_entity_poly.pdbx_strand_id
1 'polypeptide(L)'
;MKIGRGLESCTSEVQLSPFFRLNGRNVCLIDTPGFDDTNRPDSEILKDIAYYICEAYQQHIQLAGVVFIHRISDSRVTGVTRRNMKMFQQLCGTDAMKNVVIVTNMWGHVDKADGELREAELRTKSIFLEEAIKNGACIIRHDNSANSARKIISELLKNDPVTLQIQREMLDQRMDVIDTAAGAELNRELMEQAKKYQKQLEELKKESDETHKNDVKAMQELKEEAEELARNKAKAEAEIEELRRNHTQLKEEGRGGT
;
A
#
# COMPACT_ATOMS: atom_id res chain seq x y z
N MET A 1 -11.97 16.43 -7.32
CA MET A 1 -10.79 15.55 -7.27
C MET A 1 -9.80 16.02 -8.31
N LYS A 2 -8.53 16.14 -7.91
CA LYS A 2 -7.46 16.59 -8.81
C LYS A 2 -6.95 15.39 -9.58
N ILE A 3 -6.91 15.48 -10.90
CA ILE A 3 -6.39 14.39 -11.75
C ILE A 3 -4.91 14.68 -12.00
N GLY A 4 -4.04 13.77 -11.53
CA GLY A 4 -2.61 13.82 -11.82
C GLY A 4 -2.35 13.65 -13.31
N ARG A 5 -1.57 14.56 -13.90
CA ARG A 5 -1.07 14.44 -15.29
C ARG A 5 0.44 14.19 -15.35
N GLY A 6 1.13 14.21 -14.20
CA GLY A 6 2.57 13.98 -14.07
C GLY A 6 2.88 12.62 -13.42
N LEU A 7 4.17 12.33 -13.27
CA LEU A 7 4.66 11.10 -12.62
C LEU A 7 4.62 11.17 -11.09
N GLU A 8 4.57 12.38 -10.54
CA GLU A 8 4.43 12.62 -9.10
C GLU A 8 2.99 12.36 -8.65
N SER A 9 2.87 11.85 -7.42
CA SER A 9 1.59 11.67 -6.76
C SER A 9 0.82 12.99 -6.69
N CYS A 10 -0.45 12.95 -7.11
CA CYS A 10 -1.31 14.11 -7.17
C CYS A 10 -2.21 14.27 -5.94
N THR A 11 -2.46 13.17 -5.23
CA THR A 11 -3.36 13.10 -4.08
C THR A 11 -2.50 13.02 -2.82
N SER A 12 -2.29 14.17 -2.18
CA SER A 12 -1.51 14.27 -0.93
C SER A 12 -2.35 14.04 0.33
N GLU A 13 -3.67 14.10 0.23
CA GLU A 13 -4.63 13.97 1.34
C GLU A 13 -5.82 13.14 0.88
N VAL A 14 -6.56 12.54 1.81
CA VAL A 14 -7.79 11.81 1.50
C VAL A 14 -8.85 12.77 0.94
N GLN A 15 -9.43 12.44 -0.22
CA GLN A 15 -10.43 13.27 -0.90
C GLN A 15 -11.73 12.51 -1.15
N LEU A 16 -12.85 13.22 -1.06
CA LEU A 16 -14.15 12.70 -1.45
C LEU A 16 -14.53 13.11 -2.87
N SER A 17 -15.11 12.19 -3.61
CA SER A 17 -15.82 12.54 -4.85
C SER A 17 -17.14 13.26 -4.53
N PRO A 18 -17.68 14.07 -5.45
CA PRO A 18 -19.10 14.40 -5.40
C PRO A 18 -19.95 13.14 -5.36
N PHE A 19 -21.10 13.20 -4.70
CA PHE A 19 -22.07 12.11 -4.74
C PHE A 19 -22.60 11.94 -6.16
N PHE A 20 -22.73 10.69 -6.61
CA PHE A 20 -23.38 10.34 -7.86
C PHE A 20 -24.30 9.13 -7.68
N ARG A 21 -25.29 9.00 -8.56
CA ARG A 21 -26.22 7.86 -8.55
C ARG A 21 -25.72 6.72 -9.41
N LEU A 22 -25.71 5.52 -8.83
CA LEU A 22 -25.42 4.27 -9.53
C LEU A 22 -26.26 3.14 -8.90
N ASN A 23 -26.91 2.32 -9.74
CA ASN A 23 -27.76 1.19 -9.32
C ASN A 23 -28.78 1.56 -8.22
N GLY A 24 -29.39 2.76 -8.32
CA GLY A 24 -30.37 3.27 -7.36
C GLY A 24 -29.79 3.77 -6.02
N ARG A 25 -28.46 3.70 -5.83
CA ARG A 25 -27.76 4.15 -4.62
C ARG A 25 -27.03 5.47 -4.87
N ASN A 26 -26.91 6.29 -3.82
CA ASN A 26 -25.99 7.42 -3.81
C ASN A 26 -24.60 6.90 -3.42
N VAL A 27 -23.61 7.17 -4.28
CA VAL A 27 -22.24 6.69 -4.13
C VAL A 27 -21.33 7.88 -3.95
N CYS A 28 -20.40 7.74 -3.03
CA CYS A 28 -19.25 8.62 -2.85
C CYS A 28 -17.99 7.75 -2.87
N LEU A 29 -16.95 8.20 -3.57
CA LEU A 29 -15.66 7.54 -3.58
C LEU A 29 -14.72 8.29 -2.63
N ILE A 30 -13.99 7.52 -1.83
CA ILE A 30 -12.88 8.01 -1.02
C ILE A 30 -11.61 7.71 -1.82
N ASP A 31 -10.91 8.76 -2.22
CA ASP A 31 -9.61 8.67 -2.87
C ASP A 31 -8.52 8.93 -1.87
N THR A 32 -7.55 8.03 -1.82
CA THR A 32 -6.50 8.05 -0.82
C THR A 32 -5.17 8.35 -1.50
N PRO A 33 -4.21 8.93 -0.77
CA PRO A 33 -2.82 8.90 -1.21
C PRO A 33 -2.40 7.46 -1.53
N GLY A 34 -1.60 7.29 -2.59
CA GLY A 34 -1.10 5.99 -2.99
C GLY A 34 0.11 5.61 -2.17
N PHE A 35 0.18 4.35 -1.72
CA PHE A 35 1.44 3.77 -1.21
C PHE A 35 2.51 3.76 -2.30
N ASP A 36 3.79 3.75 -1.92
CA ASP A 36 4.95 3.99 -2.81
C ASP A 36 5.00 5.43 -3.36
N ASP A 37 4.59 6.41 -2.54
CA ASP A 37 4.69 7.83 -2.87
C ASP A 37 6.16 8.28 -2.89
N THR A 38 6.50 9.14 -3.85
CA THR A 38 7.88 9.64 -4.01
C THR A 38 8.32 10.52 -2.84
N ASN A 39 7.37 11.25 -2.24
CA ASN A 39 7.62 12.29 -1.25
C ASN A 39 7.09 11.92 0.14
N ARG A 40 6.10 11.02 0.22
CA ARG A 40 5.47 10.62 1.48
C ARG A 40 5.80 9.18 1.87
N PRO A 41 6.08 8.92 3.15
CA PRO A 41 6.36 7.57 3.61
C PRO A 41 5.07 6.75 3.75
N ASP A 42 5.15 5.43 3.54
CA ASP A 42 3.99 4.53 3.59
C ASP A 42 3.34 4.49 4.98
N SER A 43 4.13 4.78 6.02
CA SER A 43 3.72 4.95 7.42
C SER A 43 2.67 6.04 7.60
N GLU A 44 2.91 7.24 7.03
CA GLU A 44 1.96 8.34 7.08
C GLU A 44 0.72 8.06 6.23
N ILE A 45 0.90 7.44 5.06
CA ILE A 45 -0.22 7.12 4.17
C ILE A 45 -1.16 6.12 4.86
N LEU A 46 -0.60 5.07 5.47
CA LEU A 46 -1.38 4.11 6.24
C LEU A 46 -2.14 4.81 7.37
N LYS A 47 -1.47 5.73 8.07
CA LYS A 47 -2.04 6.53 9.16
C LYS A 47 -3.23 7.37 8.68
N ASP A 48 -3.07 8.13 7.61
CA ASP A 48 -4.12 8.99 7.06
C ASP A 48 -5.35 8.17 6.65
N ILE A 49 -5.11 7.04 5.95
CA ILE A 49 -6.19 6.13 5.54
C ILE A 49 -6.90 5.59 6.78
N ALA A 50 -6.15 5.06 7.74
CA ALA A 50 -6.68 4.42 8.94
C ALA A 50 -7.53 5.39 9.79
N TYR A 51 -7.04 6.60 10.07
CA TYR A 51 -7.80 7.59 10.81
C TYR A 51 -9.05 8.02 10.06
N TYR A 52 -8.94 8.27 8.76
CA TYR A 52 -10.09 8.70 7.96
C TYR A 52 -11.22 7.66 7.98
N ILE A 53 -10.91 6.38 7.74
CA ILE A 53 -11.94 5.33 7.73
C ILE A 53 -12.49 5.05 9.13
N CYS A 54 -11.71 5.26 10.19
CA CYS A 54 -12.18 5.13 11.57
C CYS A 54 -13.11 6.28 11.96
N GLU A 55 -12.76 7.52 11.62
CA GLU A 55 -13.61 8.69 11.84
C GLU A 55 -14.94 8.55 11.09
N ALA A 56 -14.89 8.14 9.82
CA ALA A 56 -16.09 7.87 9.01
C ALA A 56 -16.99 6.83 9.69
N TYR A 57 -16.41 5.75 10.22
CA TYR A 57 -17.16 4.70 10.92
C TYR A 57 -17.83 5.21 12.20
N GLN A 58 -17.12 6.03 12.98
CA GLN A 58 -17.68 6.68 14.18
C GLN A 58 -18.86 7.62 13.85
N GLN A 59 -18.85 8.22 12.65
CA GLN A 59 -19.97 8.99 12.11
C GLN A 59 -21.06 8.13 11.43
N HIS A 60 -21.02 6.81 11.64
CA HIS A 60 -21.95 5.83 11.06
C HIS A 60 -21.90 5.74 9.53
N ILE A 61 -20.81 6.16 8.90
CA ILE A 61 -20.55 5.97 7.48
C ILE A 61 -19.87 4.61 7.30
N GLN A 62 -20.61 3.65 6.75
CA GLN A 62 -20.08 2.30 6.49
C GLN A 62 -19.55 2.17 5.06
N LEU A 63 -18.45 1.44 4.90
CA LEU A 63 -17.84 1.18 3.60
C LEU A 63 -18.59 0.06 2.87
N ALA A 64 -19.12 0.35 1.68
CA ALA A 64 -19.69 -0.67 0.79
C ALA A 64 -18.60 -1.62 0.26
N GLY A 65 -17.36 -1.13 0.13
CA GLY A 65 -16.21 -1.95 -0.20
C GLY A 65 -15.00 -1.13 -0.59
N VAL A 66 -13.94 -1.84 -0.97
CA VAL A 66 -12.60 -1.27 -1.21
C VAL A 66 -12.12 -1.65 -2.60
N VAL A 67 -11.48 -0.70 -3.29
CA VAL A 67 -10.85 -0.92 -4.59
C VAL A 67 -9.34 -0.91 -4.42
N PHE A 68 -8.67 -2.00 -4.77
CA PHE A 68 -7.21 -2.05 -4.86
C PHE A 68 -6.78 -2.01 -6.32
N ILE A 69 -6.00 -1.02 -6.74
CA ILE A 69 -5.63 -0.84 -8.15
C ILE A 69 -4.18 -1.28 -8.38
N HIS A 70 -3.97 -2.13 -9.39
CA HIS A 70 -2.65 -2.63 -9.80
C HIS A 70 -2.42 -2.43 -11.30
N ARG A 71 -1.25 -1.91 -11.68
CA ARG A 71 -0.86 -1.74 -13.08
C ARG A 71 -0.34 -3.05 -13.66
N ILE A 72 -1.07 -3.61 -14.62
CA ILE A 72 -0.65 -4.88 -15.26
C ILE A 72 0.53 -4.69 -16.22
N SER A 73 0.78 -3.45 -16.65
CA SER A 73 1.88 -3.08 -17.55
C SER A 73 3.25 -3.23 -16.93
N ASP A 74 3.35 -3.20 -15.60
CA ASP A 74 4.62 -3.29 -14.89
C ASP A 74 5.26 -4.68 -15.15
N SER A 75 6.47 -4.69 -15.69
CA SER A 75 7.15 -5.93 -16.14
C SER A 75 7.57 -6.84 -14.98
N ARG A 76 7.54 -6.34 -13.75
CA ARG A 76 7.87 -7.06 -12.53
C ARG A 76 7.10 -6.48 -11.35
N VAL A 77 6.68 -7.34 -10.43
CA VAL A 77 6.23 -6.92 -9.10
C VAL A 77 7.47 -6.62 -8.25
N THR A 78 7.63 -5.36 -7.83
CA THR A 78 8.76 -4.97 -6.98
C THR A 78 8.55 -5.43 -5.53
N GLY A 79 9.59 -5.38 -4.72
CA GLY A 79 9.47 -5.64 -3.28
C GLY A 79 8.45 -4.72 -2.60
N VAL A 80 8.40 -3.45 -3.04
CA VAL A 80 7.45 -2.45 -2.52
C VAL A 80 6.01 -2.80 -2.92
N THR A 81 5.76 -3.12 -4.19
CA THR A 81 4.41 -3.53 -4.63
C THR A 81 3.91 -4.76 -3.87
N ARG A 82 4.79 -5.75 -3.63
CA ARG A 82 4.45 -6.94 -2.84
C ARG A 82 4.10 -6.60 -1.39
N ARG A 83 4.91 -5.76 -0.75
CA ARG A 83 4.63 -5.23 0.60
C ARG A 83 3.27 -4.55 0.66
N ASN A 84 2.96 -3.71 -0.32
CA ASN A 84 1.71 -2.97 -0.38
C ASN A 84 0.49 -3.90 -0.55
N MET A 85 0.60 -4.94 -1.38
CA MET A 85 -0.45 -5.97 -1.50
C MET A 85 -0.72 -6.68 -0.16
N LYS A 86 0.33 -6.98 0.60
CA LYS A 86 0.21 -7.69 1.88
C LYS A 86 -0.34 -6.80 2.98
N MET A 87 0.16 -5.57 3.10
CA MET A 87 -0.38 -4.56 4.01
C MET A 87 -1.85 -4.26 3.71
N PHE A 88 -2.22 -4.11 2.44
CA PHE A 88 -3.62 -3.94 2.01
C PHE A 88 -4.50 -5.09 2.49
N GLN A 89 -4.00 -6.33 2.37
CA GLN A 89 -4.71 -7.52 2.84
C GLN A 89 -4.93 -7.50 4.36
N GLN A 90 -3.92 -7.09 5.14
CA GLN A 90 -4.05 -6.93 6.58
C GLN A 90 -4.99 -5.78 6.98
N LEU A 91 -4.97 -4.67 6.24
CA LEU A 91 -5.84 -3.51 6.48
C LEU A 91 -7.32 -3.89 6.34
N CYS A 92 -7.65 -4.65 5.29
CA CYS A 92 -9.03 -5.09 5.05
C CYS A 92 -9.43 -6.24 5.98
N GLY A 93 -8.55 -7.24 6.16
CA GLY A 93 -8.85 -8.50 6.84
C GLY A 93 -9.63 -9.48 5.99
N THR A 94 -9.56 -10.76 6.38
CA THR A 94 -10.18 -11.88 5.68
C THR A 94 -11.69 -11.74 5.51
N ASP A 95 -12.40 -11.29 6.55
CA ASP A 95 -13.87 -11.15 6.54
C ASP A 95 -14.37 -10.13 5.50
N ALA A 96 -13.57 -9.08 5.24
CA ALA A 96 -13.93 -7.99 4.35
C ALA A 96 -13.50 -8.24 2.90
N MET A 97 -12.75 -9.30 2.62
CA MET A 97 -12.26 -9.58 1.26
C MET A 97 -13.38 -9.75 0.23
N LYS A 98 -14.55 -10.27 0.63
CA LYS A 98 -15.74 -10.32 -0.24
C LYS A 98 -16.22 -8.95 -0.74
N ASN A 99 -15.87 -7.87 -0.03
CA ASN A 99 -16.14 -6.47 -0.38
C ASN A 99 -14.93 -5.79 -1.04
N VAL A 100 -13.93 -6.55 -1.47
CA VAL A 100 -12.76 -6.04 -2.18
C VAL A 100 -12.88 -6.34 -3.68
N VAL A 101 -12.69 -5.31 -4.49
CA VAL A 101 -12.42 -5.46 -5.93
C VAL A 101 -10.98 -5.08 -6.20
N ILE A 102 -10.19 -6.05 -6.64
CA ILE A 102 -8.87 -5.83 -7.19
C ILE A 102 -9.03 -5.41 -8.66
N VAL A 103 -8.53 -4.25 -9.02
CA VAL A 103 -8.61 -3.70 -10.36
C VAL A 103 -7.25 -3.79 -11.02
N THR A 104 -7.17 -4.46 -12.17
CA THR A 104 -5.99 -4.39 -13.04
C THR A 104 -6.22 -3.34 -14.12
N ASN A 105 -5.35 -2.34 -14.25
CA ASN A 105 -5.47 -1.27 -15.25
C ASN A 105 -4.25 -1.24 -16.20
N MET A 106 -4.21 -0.25 -17.09
CA MET A 106 -3.15 -0.07 -18.09
C MET A 106 -2.96 -1.22 -19.08
N TRP A 107 -4.03 -1.99 -19.34
CA TRP A 107 -4.06 -3.08 -20.31
C TRP A 107 -3.68 -2.68 -21.74
N GLY A 108 -3.80 -1.40 -22.09
CA GLY A 108 -3.35 -0.86 -23.39
C GLY A 108 -1.83 -0.71 -23.54
N HIS A 109 -1.06 -0.92 -22.48
CA HIS A 109 0.41 -0.75 -22.46
C HIS A 109 1.17 -2.07 -22.27
N VAL A 110 0.50 -3.20 -22.48
CA VAL A 110 1.10 -4.54 -22.40
C VAL A 110 0.59 -5.39 -23.54
N ASP A 111 1.41 -6.34 -24.01
CA ASP A 111 0.91 -7.39 -24.88
C ASP A 111 -0.18 -8.19 -24.15
N LYS A 112 -1.22 -8.60 -24.88
CA LYS A 112 -2.35 -9.30 -24.28
C LYS A 112 -1.93 -10.60 -23.61
N ALA A 113 -1.05 -11.39 -24.24
CA ALA A 113 -0.62 -12.67 -23.69
C ALA A 113 0.21 -12.47 -22.42
N ASP A 114 1.12 -11.50 -22.43
CA ASP A 114 1.91 -11.14 -21.24
C ASP A 114 1.02 -10.63 -20.09
N GLY A 115 0.05 -9.77 -20.39
CA GLY A 115 -0.89 -9.27 -19.40
C GLY A 115 -1.75 -10.39 -18.79
N GLU A 116 -2.18 -11.36 -19.60
CA GLU A 116 -2.94 -12.53 -19.16
C GLU A 116 -2.09 -13.46 -18.29
N LEU A 117 -0.83 -13.70 -18.64
CA LEU A 117 0.11 -14.46 -17.82
C LEU A 117 0.35 -13.77 -16.47
N ARG A 118 0.60 -12.45 -16.47
CA ARG A 118 0.78 -11.68 -15.24
C ARG A 118 -0.47 -11.70 -14.36
N GLU A 119 -1.66 -11.55 -14.94
CA GLU A 119 -2.91 -11.65 -14.19
C GLU A 119 -3.10 -13.05 -13.59
N ALA A 120 -2.75 -14.11 -14.33
CA ALA A 120 -2.76 -15.47 -13.80
C ALA A 120 -1.81 -15.60 -12.60
N GLU A 121 -0.58 -15.07 -12.69
CA GLU A 121 0.35 -15.09 -11.56
C GLU A 121 -0.19 -14.34 -10.33
N LEU A 122 -0.79 -13.15 -10.53
CA LEU A 122 -1.42 -12.39 -9.45
C LEU A 122 -2.48 -13.23 -8.74
N ARG A 123 -3.25 -14.01 -9.51
CA ARG A 123 -4.34 -14.85 -8.98
C ARG A 123 -3.85 -16.12 -8.27
N THR A 124 -2.76 -16.71 -8.71
CA THR A 124 -2.37 -18.06 -8.27
C THR A 124 -1.19 -18.10 -7.31
N LYS A 125 -0.42 -17.02 -7.18
CA LYS A 125 0.74 -17.00 -6.28
C LYS A 125 0.36 -16.40 -4.93
N SER A 126 0.62 -17.15 -3.85
CA SER A 126 0.40 -16.74 -2.46
C SER A 126 1.13 -15.46 -2.07
N ILE A 127 2.28 -15.20 -2.69
CA ILE A 127 3.04 -13.95 -2.49
C ILE A 127 2.32 -12.71 -3.05
N PHE A 128 1.24 -12.88 -3.82
CA PHE A 128 0.48 -11.80 -4.45
C PHE A 128 -0.95 -11.74 -3.88
N LEU A 129 -1.97 -12.18 -4.64
CA LEU A 129 -3.38 -11.95 -4.33
C LEU A 129 -4.20 -13.25 -4.24
N GLU A 130 -3.55 -14.41 -4.30
CA GLU A 130 -4.22 -15.71 -4.18
C GLU A 130 -5.06 -15.80 -2.89
N GLU A 131 -4.51 -15.36 -1.76
CA GLU A 131 -5.19 -15.38 -0.47
C GLU A 131 -6.40 -14.44 -0.43
N ALA A 132 -6.26 -13.19 -0.92
CA ALA A 132 -7.37 -12.27 -1.05
C ALA A 132 -8.52 -12.88 -1.89
N ILE A 133 -8.19 -13.52 -3.01
CA ILE A 133 -9.17 -14.14 -3.90
C ILE A 133 -9.86 -15.34 -3.24
N LYS A 134 -9.10 -16.20 -2.54
CA LYS A 134 -9.66 -17.31 -1.77
C LYS A 134 -10.66 -16.85 -0.71
N ASN A 135 -10.45 -15.65 -0.15
CA ASN A 135 -11.33 -15.03 0.85
C ASN A 135 -12.46 -14.19 0.23
N GLY A 136 -12.65 -14.23 -1.09
CA GLY A 136 -13.80 -13.64 -1.77
C GLY A 136 -13.53 -12.34 -2.53
N ALA A 137 -12.30 -11.83 -2.52
CA ALA A 137 -11.96 -10.69 -3.37
C ALA A 137 -12.12 -11.08 -4.85
N CYS A 138 -12.72 -10.19 -5.63
CA CYS A 138 -12.82 -10.38 -7.06
C CYS A 138 -11.80 -9.50 -7.78
N ILE A 139 -11.44 -9.89 -8.99
CA ILE A 139 -10.48 -9.14 -9.81
C ILE A 139 -11.08 -8.82 -11.18
N ILE A 140 -11.07 -7.53 -11.51
CA ILE A 140 -11.74 -6.95 -12.67
C ILE A 140 -10.74 -6.11 -13.47
N ARG A 141 -10.73 -6.26 -14.80
CA ARG A 141 -9.90 -5.45 -15.70
C ARG A 141 -10.56 -4.09 -15.94
N HIS A 142 -9.81 -3.00 -15.73
CA HIS A 142 -10.20 -1.65 -16.10
C HIS A 142 -9.54 -1.25 -17.43
N ASP A 143 -10.38 -0.89 -18.40
CA ASP A 143 -9.99 -0.49 -19.76
C ASP A 143 -9.91 1.03 -19.94
N ASN A 144 -9.77 1.79 -18.84
CA ASN A 144 -9.81 3.25 -18.80
C ASN A 144 -11.15 3.88 -19.29
N SER A 145 -12.21 3.09 -19.46
CA SER A 145 -13.54 3.60 -19.81
C SER A 145 -14.42 3.84 -18.58
N ALA A 146 -15.35 4.79 -18.69
CA ALA A 146 -16.38 5.01 -17.68
C ALA A 146 -17.28 3.78 -17.46
N ASN A 147 -17.43 2.93 -18.48
CA ASN A 147 -18.24 1.71 -18.40
C ASN A 147 -17.58 0.65 -17.52
N SER A 148 -16.27 0.42 -17.66
CA SER A 148 -15.59 -0.53 -16.76
C SER A 148 -15.49 0.02 -15.34
N ALA A 149 -15.29 1.33 -15.16
CA ALA A 149 -15.35 1.97 -13.83
C ALA A 149 -16.72 1.77 -13.15
N ARG A 150 -17.82 2.00 -13.88
CA ARG A 150 -19.17 1.74 -13.37
C ARG A 150 -19.40 0.26 -13.04
N LYS A 151 -18.84 -0.67 -13.83
CA LYS A 151 -18.92 -2.11 -13.54
C LYS A 151 -18.19 -2.47 -12.23
N ILE A 152 -16.99 -1.94 -12.02
CA ILE A 152 -16.20 -2.13 -10.80
C ILE A 152 -17.01 -1.69 -9.57
N ILE A 153 -17.53 -0.47 -9.59
CA ILE A 153 -18.34 0.06 -8.49
C ILE A 153 -19.64 -0.75 -8.34
N SER A 154 -20.28 -1.13 -9.44
CA SER A 154 -21.50 -1.96 -9.39
C SER A 154 -21.28 -3.30 -8.71
N GLU A 155 -20.09 -3.88 -8.81
CA GLU A 155 -19.75 -5.13 -8.14
C GLU A 155 -19.76 -4.95 -6.62
N LEU A 156 -19.13 -3.87 -6.13
CA LEU A 156 -19.11 -3.54 -4.69
C LEU A 156 -20.51 -3.29 -4.13
N LEU A 157 -21.39 -2.64 -4.91
CA LEU A 157 -22.74 -2.29 -4.47
C LEU A 157 -23.68 -3.50 -4.30
N LYS A 158 -23.27 -4.71 -4.70
CA LYS A 158 -24.03 -5.95 -4.47
C LYS A 158 -23.92 -6.44 -3.03
N ASN A 159 -22.85 -6.04 -2.33
CA ASN A 159 -22.57 -6.49 -0.99
C ASN A 159 -23.13 -5.51 0.05
N ASP A 160 -23.44 -6.03 1.23
CA ASP A 160 -23.73 -5.20 2.40
C ASP A 160 -22.44 -4.54 2.89
N PRO A 161 -22.52 -3.34 3.50
CA PRO A 161 -21.36 -2.67 4.05
C PRO A 161 -20.60 -3.54 5.05
N VAL A 162 -19.28 -3.37 5.11
CA VAL A 162 -18.39 -4.16 5.96
C VAL A 162 -17.46 -3.28 6.79
N THR A 163 -17.17 -3.74 8.00
CA THR A 163 -16.13 -3.16 8.86
C THR A 163 -14.80 -3.85 8.56
N LEU A 164 -13.79 -3.07 8.19
CA LEU A 164 -12.43 -3.54 7.92
C LEU A 164 -11.71 -3.93 9.22
N GLN A 165 -10.71 -4.81 9.10
CA GLN A 165 -9.88 -5.25 10.23
C GLN A 165 -9.28 -4.08 11.00
N ILE A 166 -8.68 -3.11 10.29
CA ILE A 166 -8.04 -1.96 10.93
C ILE A 166 -9.01 -1.11 11.74
N GLN A 167 -10.28 -1.02 11.32
CA GLN A 167 -11.32 -0.30 12.07
C GLN A 167 -11.65 -1.05 13.38
N ARG A 168 -11.75 -2.38 13.34
CA ARG A 168 -11.97 -3.21 14.56
C ARG A 168 -10.78 -3.10 15.51
N GLU A 169 -9.56 -3.17 14.99
CA GLU A 169 -8.33 -3.08 15.79
C GLU A 169 -8.21 -1.71 16.47
N MET A 170 -8.45 -0.62 15.74
CA MET A 170 -8.32 0.72 16.31
C MET A 170 -9.49 1.12 17.21
N LEU A 171 -10.73 0.79 16.85
CA LEU A 171 -11.91 1.27 17.56
C LEU A 171 -12.37 0.32 18.67
N ASP A 172 -12.44 -0.98 18.38
CA ASP A 172 -12.95 -1.97 19.34
C ASP A 172 -11.83 -2.43 20.28
N GLN A 173 -10.63 -2.66 19.75
CA GLN A 173 -9.47 -3.14 20.51
C GLN A 173 -8.57 -2.01 21.02
N ARG A 174 -8.86 -0.74 20.64
CA ARG A 174 -8.13 0.47 21.05
C ARG A 174 -6.63 0.41 20.76
N MET A 175 -6.28 -0.18 19.61
CA MET A 175 -4.90 -0.29 19.16
C MET A 175 -4.46 0.99 18.43
N ASP A 176 -3.19 1.36 18.60
CA ASP A 176 -2.57 2.37 17.75
C ASP A 176 -2.29 1.80 16.36
N VAL A 177 -2.20 2.65 15.33
CA VAL A 177 -1.99 2.22 13.93
C VAL A 177 -0.78 1.29 13.80
N ILE A 178 0.32 1.53 14.53
CA ILE A 178 1.53 0.67 14.48
C ILE A 178 1.27 -0.76 14.98
N ASP A 179 0.34 -0.92 15.92
CA ASP A 179 0.05 -2.21 16.55
C ASP A 179 -0.96 -3.03 15.74
N THR A 180 -1.71 -2.38 14.84
CA THR A 180 -2.65 -3.04 13.91
C THR A 180 -1.95 -4.09 13.05
N ALA A 181 -2.69 -5.06 12.52
CA ALA A 181 -2.12 -6.07 11.63
C ALA A 181 -1.41 -5.43 10.41
N ALA A 182 -1.97 -4.35 9.86
CA ALA A 182 -1.38 -3.60 8.76
C ALA A 182 -0.10 -2.84 9.18
N GLY A 183 -0.12 -2.17 10.33
CA GLY A 183 1.05 -1.44 10.85
C GLY A 183 2.19 -2.38 11.24
N ALA A 184 1.88 -3.50 11.88
CA ALA A 184 2.86 -4.52 12.25
C ALA A 184 3.49 -5.16 11.01
N GLU A 185 2.70 -5.41 9.96
CA GLU A 185 3.19 -5.91 8.67
C GLU A 185 4.16 -4.92 8.01
N LEU A 186 3.77 -3.64 7.93
CA LEU A 186 4.61 -2.58 7.36
C LEU A 186 5.93 -2.45 8.13
N ASN A 187 5.85 -2.41 9.48
CA ASN A 187 7.03 -2.33 10.34
C ASN A 187 7.95 -3.53 10.17
N ARG A 188 7.42 -4.76 10.06
CA ARG A 188 8.22 -5.96 9.83
C ARG A 188 8.96 -5.89 8.49
N GLU A 189 8.27 -5.54 7.41
CA GLU A 189 8.87 -5.46 6.07
C GLU A 189 9.93 -4.35 6.00
N LEU A 190 9.71 -3.20 6.64
CA LEU A 190 10.72 -2.14 6.75
C LEU A 190 11.95 -2.61 7.53
N MET A 191 11.77 -3.34 8.63
CA MET A 191 12.89 -3.92 9.41
C MET A 191 13.70 -4.94 8.61
N GLU A 192 13.02 -5.83 7.88
CA GLU A 192 13.66 -6.81 7.02
C GLU A 192 14.45 -6.13 5.90
N GLN A 193 13.89 -5.07 5.31
CA GLN A 193 14.55 -4.27 4.29
C GLN A 193 15.79 -3.54 4.84
N ALA A 194 15.69 -2.89 6.00
CA ALA A 194 16.83 -2.23 6.65
C ALA A 194 17.95 -3.24 6.99
N LYS A 195 17.59 -4.43 7.48
CA LYS A 195 18.54 -5.52 7.74
C LYS A 195 19.22 -6.02 6.46
N LYS A 196 18.47 -6.11 5.35
CA LYS A 196 19.03 -6.49 4.05
C LYS A 196 20.05 -5.46 3.57
N TYR A 197 19.72 -4.17 3.62
CA TYR A 197 20.65 -3.12 3.23
C TYR A 197 21.89 -3.09 4.13
N GLN A 198 21.73 -3.29 5.44
CA GLN A 198 22.87 -3.42 6.36
C GLN A 198 23.81 -4.55 5.96
N LYS A 199 23.27 -5.72 5.62
CA LYS A 199 24.08 -6.87 5.16
C LYS A 199 24.80 -6.57 3.85
N GLN A 200 24.12 -5.94 2.88
CA GLN A 200 24.74 -5.57 1.60
C GLN A 200 25.86 -4.53 1.79
N LEU A 201 25.68 -3.57 2.69
CA LEU A 201 26.73 -2.60 3.05
C LEU A 201 27.95 -3.29 3.69
N GLU A 202 27.75 -4.32 4.51
CA GLU A 202 28.83 -5.10 5.11
C GLU A 202 29.59 -5.94 4.07
N GLU A 203 28.89 -6.53 3.11
CA GLU A 203 29.49 -7.28 2.00
C GLU A 203 30.31 -6.35 1.09
N LEU A 204 29.73 -5.21 0.72
CA LEU A 204 30.37 -4.24 -0.16
C LEU A 204 31.57 -3.55 0.48
N LYS A 205 31.57 -3.36 1.80
CA LYS A 205 32.76 -2.92 2.55
C LYS A 205 33.92 -3.91 2.45
N LYS A 206 33.65 -5.21 2.55
CA LYS A 206 34.68 -6.26 2.41
C LYS A 206 35.25 -6.28 0.99
N GLU A 207 34.40 -6.17 -0.01
CA GLU A 207 34.83 -6.08 -1.41
C GLU A 207 35.70 -4.84 -1.67
N SER A 208 35.33 -3.70 -1.08
CA SER A 208 36.14 -2.49 -1.14
C SER A 208 37.52 -2.65 -0.46
N ASP A 209 37.62 -3.43 0.62
CA ASP A 209 38.90 -3.69 1.30
C ASP A 209 39.82 -4.64 0.49
N GLU A 210 39.23 -5.56 -0.28
CA GLU A 210 39.93 -6.51 -1.15
C GLU A 210 40.33 -5.91 -2.50
N THR A 211 39.64 -4.84 -2.93
CA THR A 211 39.91 -4.15 -4.20
C THR A 211 41.25 -3.42 -4.17
N HIS A 212 42.05 -3.58 -5.25
CA HIS A 212 43.32 -2.86 -5.37
C HIS A 212 43.10 -1.35 -5.46
N LYS A 213 43.82 -0.58 -4.63
CA LYS A 213 43.74 0.89 -4.56
C LYS A 213 43.99 1.62 -5.89
N ASN A 214 44.57 0.93 -6.88
CA ASN A 214 44.85 1.49 -8.19
C ASN A 214 43.69 1.33 -9.19
N ASP A 215 42.66 0.52 -8.86
CA ASP A 215 41.44 0.43 -9.66
C ASP A 215 40.44 1.50 -9.23
N VAL A 216 40.73 2.73 -9.65
CA VAL A 216 39.94 3.92 -9.31
C VAL A 216 38.48 3.79 -9.79
N LYS A 217 38.25 3.08 -10.90
CA LYS A 217 36.91 2.91 -11.46
C LYS A 217 36.08 1.96 -10.61
N ALA A 218 36.63 0.79 -10.26
CA ALA A 218 35.94 -0.15 -9.37
C ALA A 218 35.66 0.47 -7.99
N MET A 219 36.61 1.22 -7.43
CA MET A 219 36.40 1.92 -6.16
C MET A 219 35.29 2.98 -6.22
N GLN A 220 35.17 3.69 -7.34
CA GLN A 220 34.12 4.69 -7.53
C GLN A 220 32.74 4.03 -7.65
N GLU A 221 32.62 2.94 -8.42
CA GLU A 221 31.36 2.17 -8.57
C GLU A 221 30.90 1.60 -7.23
N LEU A 222 31.80 0.98 -6.46
CA LEU A 222 31.50 0.47 -5.11
C LEU A 222 31.05 1.59 -4.18
N LYS A 223 31.71 2.75 -4.22
CA LYS A 223 31.33 3.90 -3.39
C LYS A 223 29.93 4.41 -3.72
N GLU A 224 29.60 4.54 -5.00
CA GLU A 224 28.28 4.99 -5.45
C GLU A 224 27.17 4.04 -4.99
N GLU A 225 27.41 2.73 -5.10
CA GLU A 225 26.49 1.70 -4.61
C GLU A 225 26.36 1.73 -3.08
N ALA A 226 27.47 1.90 -2.35
CA ALA A 226 27.47 2.05 -0.89
C ALA A 226 26.62 3.24 -0.44
N GLU A 227 26.77 4.39 -1.11
CA GLU A 227 26.02 5.59 -0.80
C GLU A 227 24.51 5.40 -1.10
N GLU A 228 24.16 4.71 -2.19
CA GLU A 228 22.77 4.39 -2.50
C GLU A 228 22.14 3.47 -1.45
N LEU A 229 22.82 2.37 -1.09
CA LEU A 229 22.37 1.45 -0.07
C LEU A 229 22.23 2.13 1.30
N ALA A 230 23.17 3.01 1.66
CA ALA A 230 23.11 3.77 2.90
C ALA A 230 21.92 4.74 2.93
N ARG A 231 21.64 5.45 1.82
CA ARG A 231 20.44 6.30 1.69
C ARG A 231 19.16 5.48 1.82
N ASN A 232 19.07 4.34 1.14
CA ASN A 232 17.90 3.47 1.19
C ASN A 232 17.67 2.86 2.58
N LYS A 233 18.75 2.50 3.29
CA LYS A 233 18.71 2.06 4.69
C LYS A 233 18.20 3.17 5.61
N ALA A 234 18.77 4.37 5.51
CA ALA A 234 18.37 5.51 6.33
C ALA A 234 16.90 5.87 6.11
N LYS A 235 16.41 5.79 4.86
CA LYS A 235 14.98 5.99 4.56
C LYS A 235 14.10 4.95 5.28
N ALA A 236 14.43 3.67 5.18
CA ALA A 236 13.66 2.62 5.87
C ALA A 236 13.69 2.76 7.40
N GLU A 237 14.84 3.13 7.98
CA GLU A 237 14.96 3.38 9.43
C GLU A 237 14.16 4.60 9.88
N ALA A 238 14.13 5.67 9.09
CA ALA A 238 13.33 6.86 9.37
C ALA A 238 11.81 6.53 9.36
N GLU A 239 11.33 5.74 8.40
CA GLU A 239 9.93 5.29 8.36
C GLU A 239 9.56 4.42 9.58
N ILE A 240 10.48 3.56 10.05
CA ILE A 240 10.29 2.78 11.28
C ILE A 240 10.18 3.71 12.50
N GLU A 241 11.08 4.70 12.61
CA GLU A 241 11.05 5.67 13.69
C GLU A 241 9.76 6.49 13.68
N GLU A 242 9.27 6.86 12.51
CA GLU A 242 8.04 7.63 12.35
C GLU A 242 6.79 6.83 12.76
N LEU A 243 6.71 5.55 12.35
CA LEU A 243 5.67 4.63 12.84
C LEU A 243 5.65 4.62 14.37
N ARG A 244 6.84 4.62 15.01
CA ARG A 244 7.00 4.57 16.47
C ARG A 244 6.79 5.91 17.19
N ARG A 245 7.23 7.03 16.62
CA ARG A 245 7.08 8.37 17.25
C ARG A 245 5.62 8.71 17.45
N ASN A 246 4.79 8.39 16.45
CA ASN A 246 3.36 8.64 16.49
C ASN A 246 2.62 7.80 17.55
N HIS A 247 3.16 6.65 17.95
CA HIS A 247 2.65 5.84 19.06
C HIS A 247 2.87 6.49 20.45
N THR A 248 3.88 7.36 20.57
CA THR A 248 4.28 7.93 21.87
C THR A 248 3.50 9.22 22.18
N GLN A 249 3.26 10.09 21.18
CA GLN A 249 2.53 11.36 21.37
C GLN A 249 1.08 11.15 21.83
N LEU A 250 0.36 10.14 21.30
CA LEU A 250 -1.03 9.86 21.69
C LEU A 250 -1.17 9.30 23.11
N LYS A 251 -0.16 8.56 23.60
CA LYS A 251 -0.14 8.02 24.97
C LYS A 251 0.14 9.08 26.03
N GLU A 252 0.88 10.13 25.69
CA GLU A 252 1.17 11.25 26.59
C GLU A 252 -0.03 12.22 26.67
N GLU A 253 -0.71 12.50 25.55
CA GLU A 253 -1.92 13.34 25.54
C GLU A 253 -3.11 12.67 26.25
N GLY A 254 -3.25 11.34 26.16
CA GLY A 254 -4.29 10.58 26.86
C GLY A 254 -4.10 10.42 28.38
N ARG A 255 -2.91 10.76 28.91
CA ARG A 255 -2.60 10.72 30.35
C ARG A 255 -2.68 12.08 31.05
N GLY A 256 -2.82 13.17 30.30
CA GLY A 256 -2.94 14.53 30.83
C GLY A 256 -4.38 14.98 31.14
N GLY A 257 -5.37 14.15 30.85
CA GLY A 257 -6.80 14.44 31.03
C GLY A 257 -7.50 13.47 31.97
N THR A 258 -7.10 13.45 33.25
CA THR A 258 -7.86 12.86 34.35
C THR A 258 -7.87 13.79 35.55
#